data_AF-A0AAW4YDU8-F1
#
_entry.id   AF-A0AAW4YDU8-F1
#
_cell.length_a   1.000
_cell.length_b   1.000
_cell.length_c   1.000
_cell.angle_alpha   90.00
_cell.angle_beta   90.00
_cell.angle_gamma   90.00
#
_symmetry.space_group_name_H-M   'P 1'
#
loop_
_entity.id
_entity.type
_entity.pdbx_description
1 polymer ?
#
loop_
_entity_poly.entity_id
_entity_poly.type
_entity_poly.pdbx_seq_one_letter_code
_entity_poly.pdbx_strand_id
1 'polypeptide(L)' 'RILMIIGALVSSITAIMPTFFGKPFLSQYETTLTLPILGHIHVTTITLFELGILFSVVGVIVTVMLSLSGGRS' A
#
# COMPACT_ATOMS: atom_id res chain seq x y z
N ARG A 1 -1.19 -15.09 4.47
CA ARG A 1 -2.33 -14.98 3.51
C ARG A 1 -3.24 -13.76 3.75
N ILE A 2 -3.79 -13.52 4.96
CA ILE A 2 -4.65 -12.34 5.25
C ILE A 2 -3.99 -10.99 4.91
N LEU A 3 -2.71 -10.82 5.27
CA LEU A 3 -1.96 -9.58 5.01
C LEU A 3 -1.87 -9.24 3.51
N MET A 4 -1.76 -10.27 2.66
CA MET A 4 -1.71 -10.10 1.21
C MET A 4 -3.03 -9.58 0.65
N ILE A 5 -4.16 -10.15 1.11
CA ILE A 5 -5.50 -9.77 0.64
C ILE A 5 -5.81 -8.33 1.06
N ILE A 6 -5.48 -7.96 2.29
CA ILE A 6 -5.68 -6.59 2.79
C ILE A 6 -4.83 -5.60 2.00
N GLY A 7 -3.54 -5.88 1.80
CA GLY A 7 -2.65 -5.01 1.02
C GLY A 7 -3.11 -4.82 -0.42
N ALA A 8 -3.53 -5.91 -1.07
CA ALA A 8 -4.08 -5.86 -2.42
C ALA A 8 -5.37 -5.04 -2.50
N LEU A 9 -6.32 -5.23 -1.58
CA LEU A 9 -7.57 -4.47 -1.54
C LEU A 9 -7.31 -2.97 -1.32
N VAL A 10 -6.45 -2.62 -0.37
CA VAL A 10 -6.09 -1.22 -0.08
C VAL A 10 -5.45 -0.55 -1.29
N SER A 11 -4.52 -1.24 -1.96
CA SER A 11 -3.87 -0.74 -3.18
C SER A 11 -4.88 -0.57 -4.32
N SER A 12 -5.72 -1.57 -4.59
CA SER A 12 -6.73 -1.51 -5.66
C SER A 12 -7.76 -0.40 -5.43
N ILE A 13 -8.26 -0.26 -4.20
CA ILE A 13 -9.21 0.81 -3.85
C ILE A 13 -8.56 2.17 -4.05
N THR A 14 -7.32 2.36 -3.57
CA THR A 14 -6.60 3.64 -3.70
C THR A 14 -6.30 3.99 -5.16
N ALA A 15 -6.07 3.00 -6.03
CA ALA A 15 -5.85 3.21 -7.46
C ALA A 15 -7.13 3.59 -8.23
N ILE A 16 -8.29 3.04 -7.83
CA ILE A 16 -9.59 3.26 -8.49
C ILE A 16 -10.31 4.50 -7.93
N MET A 17 -10.01 4.91 -6.71
CA MET A 17 -10.61 6.08 -6.04
C MET A 17 -10.56 7.36 -6.90
N PRO A 18 -9.44 7.73 -7.53
CA PRO A 18 -9.37 8.94 -8.37
C PRO A 18 -10.24 8.86 -9.62
N THR A 19 -10.40 7.65 -10.18
CA THR A 19 -11.21 7.40 -11.37
C THR A 19 -12.71 7.61 -11.10
N PHE A 20 -13.18 7.31 -9.89
CA PHE A 20 -14.55 7.63 -9.46
C PHE A 20 -14.83 9.14 -9.36
N PHE A 21 -13.78 9.95 -9.17
CA PHE A 21 -13.86 11.42 -9.14
C PHE A 21 -13.62 12.07 -10.52
N GLY A 22 -13.61 11.28 -11.60
CA GLY A 22 -13.38 11.78 -12.97
C GLY A 22 -11.93 12.19 -13.25
N LYS A 23 -10.99 11.85 -12.36
CA LYS A 23 -9.55 12.09 -12.55
C LYS A 23 -8.88 10.87 -13.18
N PRO A 24 -7.75 11.05 -13.89
CA PRO A 24 -7.02 9.94 -14.49
C PRO A 24 -6.64 8.89 -13.45
N PHE A 25 -6.52 7.64 -13.88
CA PHE A 25 -6.02 6.55 -13.04
C PHE A 25 -4.67 6.95 -12.42
N LEU A 26 -4.46 6.64 -11.13
CA LEU A 26 -3.29 7.06 -10.34
C LEU A 26 -3.17 8.58 -10.09
N SER A 27 -4.23 9.38 -10.24
CA SER A 27 -4.15 10.82 -9.93
C SER A 27 -3.85 11.03 -8.44
N GLN A 28 -2.80 11.82 -8.16
CA GLN A 28 -2.23 12.02 -6.84
C GLN A 28 -2.81 13.31 -6.25
N TYR A 29 -3.33 13.27 -5.02
CA TYR A 29 -3.53 14.49 -4.24
C TYR A 29 -2.33 14.69 -3.33
N GLU A 30 -1.71 15.86 -3.43
CA GLU A 30 -0.62 16.26 -2.54
C GLU A 30 -1.21 16.96 -1.32
N THR A 31 -0.97 16.40 -0.13
CA THR A 31 -1.24 17.10 1.13
C THR A 31 0.07 17.28 1.87
N THR A 32 0.40 18.53 2.18
CA THR A 32 1.62 18.84 2.94
C THR A 32 1.25 18.84 4.42
N LEU A 33 1.67 17.80 5.13
CA LEU A 33 1.52 17.71 6.58
C LEU A 33 2.78 18.29 7.24
N THR A 34 2.61 19.32 8.06
CA THR A 34 3.70 19.91 8.86
C THR A 34 3.80 19.18 10.20
N LEU A 35 4.75 18.26 10.32
CA LEU A 35 5.04 17.63 11.62
C LEU A 35 6.21 18.35 12.31
N PRO A 36 6.07 18.69 13.60
CA PRO A 36 7.06 19.49 14.35
C PRO A 36 8.43 18.82 14.54
N ILE A 37 8.55 17.51 14.23
CA ILE A 37 9.77 16.71 14.44
C ILE A 37 10.47 16.36 13.11
N LEU A 38 9.73 16.28 12.00
CA LEU A 38 10.23 15.80 10.69
C LEU A 38 10.21 16.90 9.59
N GLY A 39 9.67 18.08 9.86
CA GLY A 39 9.55 19.17 8.88
C GLY A 39 8.32 19.04 7.96
N HIS A 40 8.40 19.63 6.76
CA HIS A 40 7.35 19.53 5.73
C HIS A 40 7.39 18.15 5.09
N ILE A 41 6.45 17.27 5.44
CA ILE A 41 6.30 16.00 4.74
C ILE A 41 5.23 16.14 3.65
N HIS A 42 5.63 15.83 2.41
CA HIS A 42 4.73 15.77 1.28
C HIS A 42 4.05 14.40 1.30
N VAL A 43 2.88 14.31 1.91
CA VAL A 43 2.11 13.07 1.93
C VAL A 43 1.17 13.09 0.74
N THR A 44 1.49 12.28 -0.25
CA THR A 44 0.68 12.17 -1.46
C THR A 44 -0.14 10.88 -1.41
N THR A 45 -1.33 10.86 -2.01
CA THR A 45 -2.17 9.65 -2.08
C THR A 45 -1.43 8.46 -2.70
N ILE A 46 -0.39 8.69 -3.51
CA ILE A 46 0.43 7.63 -4.09
C ILE A 46 1.26 6.88 -3.04
N THR A 47 1.70 7.55 -1.97
CA THR A 47 2.44 6.88 -0.89
C THR A 47 1.58 5.86 -0.16
N LEU A 48 0.27 6.14 -0.03
CA LEU A 48 -0.69 5.20 0.53
C LEU A 48 -0.93 4.00 -0.41
N PHE A 49 -0.95 4.24 -1.72
CA PHE A 49 -1.00 3.18 -2.73
C PHE A 49 0.22 2.26 -2.65
N GLU A 50 1.42 2.84 -2.59
CA GLU A 50 2.69 2.11 -2.44
C GLU A 50 2.74 1.32 -1.13
N LEU A 51 2.25 1.88 -0.02
CA LEU A 51 2.11 1.17 1.25
C LEU A 51 1.20 -0.05 1.15
N GLY A 52 0.08 0.05 0.44
CA GLY A 52 -0.80 -1.10 0.17
C GLY A 52 -0.08 -2.23 -0.58
N ILE A 53 0.69 -1.88 -1.62
CA ILE A 53 1.52 -2.83 -2.37
C ILE A 53 2.56 -3.45 -1.44
N LEU A 54 3.24 -2.64 -0.62
CA LEU A 54 4.28 -3.10 0.29
C LEU A 54 3.73 -4.14 1.28
N PHE A 55 2.55 -3.91 1.87
CA PHE A 55 1.90 -4.91 2.71
C PHE A 55 1.53 -6.18 1.95
N SER A 56 1.08 -6.07 0.69
CA SER A 56 0.80 -7.22 -0.15
C SER A 56 2.04 -8.08 -0.39
N VAL A 57 3.14 -7.45 -0.79
CA VAL A 57 4.42 -8.10 -1.07
C VAL A 57 5.00 -8.75 0.18
N VAL A 58 5.01 -8.04 1.32
CA VAL A 58 5.44 -8.61 2.61
C VAL A 58 4.57 -9.82 2.98
N GLY A 59 3.25 -9.73 2.77
CA GLY A 59 2.33 -10.84 3.00
C GLY A 59 2.64 -12.07 2.14
N VAL A 60 3.05 -11.88 0.88
CA VAL A 60 3.53 -12.96 0.00
C VAL A 60 4.82 -13.55 0.54
N ILE A 61 5.81 -12.71 0.82
CA ILE A 61 7.14 -13.15 1.27
C ILE A 61 7.02 -13.98 2.55
N VAL A 62 6.27 -13.51 3.54
CA VAL A 62 6.05 -14.25 4.79
C VAL A 62 5.33 -15.57 4.53
N THR A 63 4.33 -15.59 3.63
CA THR A 63 3.61 -16.83 3.29
C THR A 63 4.53 -17.84 2.59
N VAL A 64 5.38 -17.38 1.67
CA VAL A 64 6.36 -18.22 0.97
C VAL A 64 7.44 -18.72 1.93
N MET A 65 7.97 -17.84 2.78
CA MET A 65 8.97 -18.17 3.79
C MET A 65 8.44 -19.21 4.78
N LEU A 66 7.21 -19.05 5.27
CA LEU A 66 6.56 -20.05 6.13
C LEU A 66 6.30 -21.36 5.39
N SER A 67 5.91 -21.32 4.12
CA SER A 67 5.71 -22.53 3.32
C SER A 67 7.02 -23.29 3.08
N LEU A 68 8.14 -22.57 2.93
CA LEU A 68 9.46 -23.16 2.78
C LEU A 68 10.00 -23.67 4.12
N SER A 69 9.82 -22.89 5.19
CA SER A 69 10.27 -23.23 6.54
C SER A 69 9.44 -24.34 7.18
N GLY A 70 8.17 -24.49 6.81
CA GLY A 70 7.28 -25.56 7.27
C GLY A 70 7.34 -26.82 6.41
N GLY A 71 8.13 -26.82 5.34
CA GLY A 71 8.47 -28.03 4.61
C GLY A 71 9.45 -28.86 5.43
N ARG A 72 8.92 -29.90 6.09
CA ARG A 72 9.56 -30.96 6.90
C ARG A 72 9.50 -30.75 8.42
N SER A 73 8.38 -31.18 9.02
CA SER A 73 8.39 -32.14 10.13
C SER A 73 7.18 -33.06 10.04
#